data_AF-A0A969HPW2-F1
#
_entry.id   AF-A0A969HPW2-F1
#
_cell.length_a   1.000
_cell.length_b   1.000
_cell.length_c   1.000
_cell.angle_alpha   90.00
_cell.angle_beta   90.00
_cell.angle_gamma   90.00
#
_symmetry.space_group_name_H-M   'P 1'
#
loop_
_entity.id
_entity.type
_entity.pdbx_description
1 polymer ?
#
loop_
_entity_poly.entity_id
_entity_poly.type
_entity_poly.pdbx_seq_one_letter_code
_entity_poly.pdbx_strand_id
1 'polypeptide(L)'
;MGKRLPEDKFRNPKAYRISIFGTPSDKEPWGWRFEGHHISLHFSAADGKLIGLTPEFLGANPGKVLEGEHKDLQVFKLEEDLGRQFLLDLEADQQKKAIISDKTYGEIVSGTFKDVRLDKSKFEGMPVSEMNDSQKVPDAPHSGVSEQYGNTRSR
;
A
#
# COMPACT_ATOMS: atom_id res chain seq x y z
N MET A 1 -15.26 -12.80 -18.43
CA MET A 1 -15.78 -12.38 -17.11
C MET A 1 -17.28 -12.12 -17.24
N GLY A 2 -18.11 -12.80 -16.45
CA GLY A 2 -19.58 -12.60 -16.49
C GLY A 2 -19.97 -11.20 -16.04
N LYS A 3 -21.04 -10.64 -16.61
CA LYS A 3 -21.61 -9.35 -16.17
C LYS A 3 -22.11 -9.50 -14.73
N ARG A 4 -21.60 -8.67 -13.83
CA ARG A 4 -22.02 -8.63 -12.42
C ARG A 4 -23.39 -7.97 -12.30
N LEU A 5 -24.13 -8.38 -11.27
CA LEU A 5 -25.49 -7.90 -11.03
C LEU A 5 -25.49 -6.46 -10.48
N PRO A 6 -26.54 -5.66 -10.72
CA PRO A 6 -26.63 -4.27 -10.24
C PRO A 6 -26.47 -4.07 -8.73
N GLU A 7 -26.80 -5.09 -7.94
CA GLU A 7 -26.71 -5.14 -6.49
C GLU A 7 -25.34 -5.62 -5.96
N ASP A 8 -24.37 -5.87 -6.85
CA ASP A 8 -23.04 -6.33 -6.47
C ASP A 8 -22.29 -5.26 -5.65
N LYS A 9 -22.28 -5.44 -4.33
CA LYS A 9 -21.57 -4.58 -3.37
C LYS A 9 -20.06 -4.85 -3.32
N PHE A 10 -19.54 -5.88 -4.02
CA PHE A 10 -18.15 -6.33 -3.91
C PHE A 10 -17.14 -5.28 -4.39
N ARG A 11 -17.48 -4.48 -5.42
CA ARG A 11 -16.64 -3.39 -5.94
C ARG A 11 -17.27 -2.02 -5.78
N ASN A 12 -17.86 -1.74 -4.62
CA ASN A 12 -18.47 -0.42 -4.39
C ASN A 12 -17.38 0.64 -4.15
N PRO A 13 -17.19 1.63 -5.06
CA PRO A 13 -16.14 2.65 -4.93
C PRO A 13 -16.40 3.66 -3.80
N LYS A 14 -17.59 3.64 -3.20
CA LYS A 14 -17.99 4.54 -2.10
C LYS A 14 -17.99 3.83 -0.74
N ALA A 15 -17.69 2.54 -0.69
CA ALA A 15 -17.74 1.75 0.54
C ALA A 15 -16.45 1.90 1.36
N TYR A 16 -16.23 3.09 1.91
CA TYR A 16 -15.14 3.36 2.85
C TYR A 16 -15.56 3.07 4.29
N ARG A 17 -14.60 2.66 5.12
CA ARG A 17 -14.79 2.39 6.54
C ARG A 17 -13.65 3.00 7.35
N ILE A 18 -13.99 3.47 8.54
CA ILE A 18 -13.04 3.80 9.58
C ILE A 18 -13.24 2.82 10.74
N SER A 19 -12.15 2.19 11.17
CA SER A 19 -12.14 1.31 12.35
C SER A 19 -11.20 1.92 13.39
N ILE A 20 -11.65 2.02 14.65
CA ILE A 20 -10.85 2.56 15.77
C ILE A 20 -10.50 1.41 16.71
N PHE A 21 -9.25 1.36 17.14
CA PHE A 21 -8.70 0.36 18.05
C PHE A 21 -8.17 1.06 19.30
N GLY A 22 -8.74 0.70 20.46
CA GLY A 22 -8.50 1.42 21.71
C GLY A 22 -9.33 2.71 21.81
N THR A 23 -8.92 3.60 22.70
CA THR A 23 -9.58 4.89 22.94
C THR A 23 -8.66 6.00 22.43
N PRO A 24 -9.12 6.86 21.51
CA PRO A 24 -8.34 8.02 21.09
C PRO A 24 -7.81 8.83 22.28
N SER A 25 -6.50 9.03 22.31
CA SER A 25 -5.81 9.65 23.44
C SER A 25 -4.58 10.44 22.97
N ASP A 26 -4.24 11.46 23.75
CA ASP A 26 -3.00 12.24 23.68
C ASP A 26 -1.85 11.63 24.49
N LYS A 27 -2.11 10.53 25.21
CA LYS A 27 -1.15 9.87 26.11
C LYS A 27 -1.09 8.38 25.84
N GLU A 28 -2.23 7.72 25.87
CA GLU A 28 -2.30 6.27 25.71
C GLU A 28 -2.20 5.84 24.25
N PRO A 29 -1.60 4.68 23.95
CA PRO A 29 -1.57 4.16 22.59
C PRO A 29 -2.96 3.84 22.05
N TRP A 30 -3.20 4.22 20.80
CA TRP A 30 -4.40 3.87 20.05
C TRP A 30 -4.10 3.83 18.56
N GLY A 31 -5.03 3.29 17.76
CA GLY A 31 -4.87 3.24 16.32
C GLY A 31 -6.19 3.31 15.58
N TRP A 32 -6.12 3.56 14.29
CA TRP A 32 -7.28 3.51 13.41
C TRP A 32 -6.89 3.00 12.03
N ARG A 33 -7.88 2.53 11.28
CA ARG A 33 -7.72 2.16 9.89
C ARG A 33 -8.68 2.94 9.02
N PHE A 34 -8.23 3.31 7.84
CA PHE A 34 -9.07 3.79 6.76
C PHE A 34 -8.99 2.81 5.60
N GLU A 35 -10.13 2.23 5.24
CA GLU A 35 -10.18 1.12 4.29
C GLU A 35 -11.29 1.29 3.26
N GLY A 36 -11.05 0.82 2.05
CA GLY A 36 -11.98 0.80 0.93
C GLY A 36 -11.59 -0.30 -0.06
N HIS A 37 -12.24 -0.33 -1.23
CA HIS A 37 -12.06 -1.43 -2.20
C HIS A 37 -10.61 -1.63 -2.68
N HIS A 38 -9.80 -0.57 -2.68
CA HIS A 38 -8.44 -0.53 -3.24
C HIS A 38 -7.44 0.20 -2.33
N ILE A 39 -7.78 0.39 -1.05
CA ILE A 39 -6.97 1.12 -0.10
C ILE A 39 -7.16 0.54 1.31
N SER A 40 -6.07 0.35 2.05
CA SER A 40 -6.09 0.04 3.48
C SER A 40 -4.89 0.71 4.14
N LEU A 41 -5.15 1.72 4.96
CA LEU A 41 -4.14 2.50 5.68
C LEU A 41 -4.29 2.25 7.17
N HIS A 42 -3.19 1.96 7.86
CA HIS A 42 -3.16 1.61 9.28
C HIS A 42 -2.38 2.67 10.02
N PHE A 43 -2.98 3.29 11.01
CA PHE A 43 -2.35 4.34 11.80
C PHE A 43 -2.21 3.86 13.23
N SER A 44 -1.02 4.06 13.80
CA SER A 44 -0.75 3.85 15.22
C SER A 44 -0.22 5.13 15.84
N ALA A 45 -0.77 5.52 16.97
CA ALA A 45 -0.40 6.70 17.72
C ALA A 45 -0.09 6.35 19.18
N ALA A 46 0.86 7.05 19.77
CA ALA A 46 1.23 7.00 21.19
C ALA A 46 1.83 8.34 21.61
N ASP A 47 1.65 8.75 22.86
CA ASP A 47 2.17 10.02 23.39
C ASP A 47 1.79 11.24 22.53
N GLY A 48 0.57 11.22 21.98
CA GLY A 48 0.04 12.29 21.13
C GLY A 48 0.70 12.41 19.76
N LYS A 49 1.51 11.42 19.35
CA LYS A 49 2.23 11.39 18.07
C LYS A 49 1.83 10.18 17.24
N LEU A 50 1.84 10.34 15.92
CA LEU A 50 1.77 9.21 14.99
C LEU A 50 3.10 8.47 15.03
N ILE A 51 3.07 7.18 15.35
CA ILE A 51 4.26 6.32 15.49
C ILE A 51 4.38 5.27 14.38
N GLY A 52 3.34 5.05 13.57
CA GLY A 52 3.40 4.09 12.46
C GLY A 52 2.25 4.22 11.48
N LEU A 53 2.55 3.92 10.21
CA LEU A 53 1.59 3.88 9.10
C LEU A 53 1.46 2.47 8.46
N THR A 54 2.27 1.51 8.92
CA THR A 54 2.36 0.18 8.32
C THR A 54 1.61 -0.87 9.14
N PRO A 55 1.09 -1.93 8.50
CA PRO A 55 1.09 -2.16 7.05
C PRO A 55 0.15 -1.21 6.29
N GLU A 56 0.47 -0.90 5.04
CA GLU A 56 -0.38 -0.09 4.14
C GLU A 56 -0.58 -0.81 2.80
N PHE A 57 -1.68 -0.51 2.12
CA PHE A 57 -2.02 -1.04 0.82
C PHE A 57 -2.69 0.02 -0.05
N LEU A 58 -2.16 0.18 -1.27
CA LEU A 58 -2.74 0.93 -2.38
C LEU A 58 -2.79 0.00 -3.58
N GLY A 59 -3.95 -0.12 -4.22
CA GLY A 59 -4.13 -1.04 -5.35
C GLY A 59 -4.88 -0.40 -6.51
N ALA A 60 -4.57 -0.82 -7.73
CA ALA A 60 -5.33 -0.47 -8.92
C ALA A 60 -5.44 -1.70 -9.83
N ASN A 61 -6.64 -1.97 -10.34
CA ASN A 61 -6.85 -3.02 -11.33
C ASN A 61 -7.87 -2.54 -12.39
N PRO A 62 -7.43 -2.22 -13.63
CA PRO A 62 -6.05 -2.35 -14.11
C PRO A 62 -5.12 -1.25 -13.57
N GLY A 63 -3.83 -1.55 -13.36
CA GLY A 63 -2.82 -0.55 -13.00
C GLY A 63 -2.46 0.39 -14.15
N LYS A 64 -2.50 -0.13 -15.40
CA LYS A 64 -2.42 0.65 -16.64
C LYS A 64 -3.69 0.44 -17.48
N VAL A 65 -4.34 1.52 -17.88
CA VAL A 65 -5.48 1.47 -18.80
C VAL A 65 -4.96 1.26 -20.23
N LEU A 66 -5.39 0.18 -20.87
CA LEU A 66 -4.88 -0.22 -22.20
C LEU A 66 -5.65 0.40 -23.38
N GLU A 67 -6.91 0.78 -23.16
CA GLU A 67 -7.82 1.24 -24.20
C GLU A 67 -8.91 2.17 -23.64
N GLY A 68 -9.64 2.85 -24.54
CA GLY A 68 -10.70 3.80 -24.17
C GLY A 68 -10.19 5.22 -23.89
N GLU A 69 -11.07 6.04 -23.32
CA GLU A 69 -10.82 7.47 -23.07
C GLU A 69 -9.62 7.72 -22.15
N HIS A 70 -9.38 6.83 -21.20
CA HIS A 70 -8.27 6.93 -20.24
C HIS A 70 -7.05 6.09 -20.64
N LYS A 71 -6.93 5.71 -21.92
CA LYS A 71 -5.78 4.93 -22.41
C LYS A 71 -4.46 5.55 -21.97
N ASP A 72 -3.52 4.68 -21.58
CA ASP A 72 -2.19 4.99 -21.05
C ASP A 72 -2.16 5.62 -19.65
N LEU A 73 -3.30 5.87 -19.01
CA LEU A 73 -3.33 6.19 -17.58
C LEU A 73 -2.70 5.06 -16.76
N GLN A 74 -1.68 5.40 -15.98
CA GLN A 74 -1.02 4.51 -15.03
C GLN A 74 -1.27 5.02 -13.61
N VAL A 75 -2.08 4.28 -12.86
CA VAL A 75 -2.36 4.60 -11.45
C VAL A 75 -1.16 4.15 -10.61
N PHE A 76 -0.70 5.03 -9.71
CA PHE A 76 0.47 4.79 -8.85
C PHE A 76 1.79 4.58 -9.60
N LYS A 77 1.96 5.20 -10.77
CA LYS A 77 3.19 5.08 -11.57
C LYS A 77 4.44 5.45 -10.76
N LEU A 78 4.39 6.59 -10.06
CA LEU A 78 5.55 7.12 -9.34
C LEU A 78 5.92 6.21 -8.16
N GLU A 79 4.92 5.72 -7.45
CA GLU A 79 5.08 4.80 -6.32
C GLU A 79 5.62 3.44 -6.78
N GLU A 80 5.12 2.92 -7.91
CA GLU A 80 5.63 1.68 -8.51
C GLU A 80 7.09 1.84 -8.98
N ASP A 81 7.40 2.93 -9.67
CA ASP A 81 8.76 3.24 -10.13
C ASP A 81 9.72 3.40 -8.94
N LEU A 82 9.29 4.07 -7.86
CA LEU A 82 10.09 4.23 -6.64
C LEU A 82 10.34 2.89 -5.95
N GLY A 83 9.34 2.03 -5.84
CA GLY A 83 9.51 0.68 -5.26
C GLY A 83 10.47 -0.19 -6.08
N ARG A 84 10.43 -0.07 -7.42
CA ARG A 84 11.38 -0.74 -8.31
C ARG A 84 12.79 -0.18 -8.17
N GLN A 85 12.93 1.14 -8.13
CA GLN A 85 14.22 1.80 -7.95
C GLN A 85 14.85 1.43 -6.61
N PHE A 86 14.06 1.42 -5.53
CA PHE A 86 14.52 1.00 -4.21
C PHE A 86 15.15 -0.41 -4.24
N LEU A 87 14.54 -1.37 -4.94
CA LEU A 87 15.11 -2.71 -5.10
C LEU A 87 16.44 -2.69 -5.87
N LEU A 88 16.56 -1.82 -6.88
CA LEU A 88 17.80 -1.65 -7.65
C LEU A 88 18.91 -0.97 -6.85
N ASP A 89 18.55 -0.14 -5.86
CA ASP A 89 19.49 0.55 -4.95
C ASP A 89 19.97 -0.36 -3.81
N LEU A 90 19.43 -1.58 -3.69
CA LEU A 90 19.93 -2.58 -2.75
C LEU A 90 21.19 -3.25 -3.30
N GLU A 91 22.14 -3.53 -2.41
CA GLU A 91 23.32 -4.33 -2.72
C GLU A 91 22.93 -5.77 -3.11
N ALA A 92 23.79 -6.48 -3.84
CA ALA A 92 23.48 -7.83 -4.34
C ALA A 92 23.09 -8.82 -3.22
N ASP A 93 23.71 -8.72 -2.05
CA ASP A 93 23.38 -9.59 -0.91
C ASP A 93 22.11 -9.15 -0.17
N GLN A 94 21.78 -7.85 -0.21
CA GLN A 94 20.51 -7.33 0.31
C GLN A 94 19.34 -7.75 -0.60
N GLN A 95 19.51 -7.69 -1.92
CA GLN A 95 18.50 -8.12 -2.89
C GLN A 95 18.12 -9.60 -2.69
N LYS A 96 19.11 -10.48 -2.45
CA LYS A 96 18.86 -11.91 -2.14
C LYS A 96 17.98 -12.13 -0.91
N LYS A 97 18.03 -11.21 0.06
CA LYS A 97 17.18 -11.26 1.26
C LYS A 97 15.82 -10.61 1.03
N ALA A 98 15.79 -9.49 0.30
CA ALA A 98 14.58 -8.71 0.03
C ALA A 98 13.62 -9.40 -0.95
N ILE A 99 14.16 -10.13 -1.93
CA ILE A 99 13.35 -10.89 -2.91
C ILE A 99 12.97 -12.23 -2.29
N ILE A 100 11.75 -12.30 -1.77
CA ILE A 100 11.21 -13.50 -1.11
C ILE A 100 10.64 -14.53 -2.09
N SER A 101 10.34 -14.12 -3.32
CA SER A 101 9.84 -15.01 -4.38
C SER A 101 10.21 -14.47 -5.76
N ASP A 102 10.54 -15.37 -6.68
CA ASP A 102 10.76 -15.08 -8.10
C ASP A 102 9.45 -14.93 -8.88
N LYS A 103 8.31 -15.30 -8.26
CA LYS A 103 6.97 -15.25 -8.85
C LYS A 103 6.03 -14.47 -7.95
N THR A 104 5.19 -13.66 -8.57
CA THR A 104 4.12 -12.96 -7.85
C THR A 104 3.11 -13.98 -7.29
N TYR A 105 2.63 -13.76 -6.07
CA TYR A 105 1.62 -14.62 -5.44
C TYR A 105 0.25 -14.61 -6.14
N GLY A 106 0.01 -13.68 -7.08
CA GLY A 106 -1.22 -13.56 -7.87
C GLY A 106 -2.41 -12.98 -7.10
N GLU A 107 -2.50 -13.22 -5.79
CA GLU A 107 -3.53 -12.72 -4.88
C GLU A 107 -2.92 -12.34 -3.51
N ILE A 108 -3.71 -11.68 -2.66
CA ILE A 108 -3.30 -11.32 -1.30
C ILE A 108 -3.12 -12.60 -0.46
N VAL A 109 -1.88 -12.89 -0.06
CA VAL A 109 -1.48 -14.14 0.65
C VAL A 109 -2.32 -14.39 1.91
N SER A 110 -2.59 -13.35 2.69
CA SER A 110 -3.34 -13.48 3.94
C SER A 110 -4.86 -13.47 3.76
N GLY A 111 -5.38 -13.14 2.58
CA GLY A 111 -6.82 -12.91 2.36
C GLY A 111 -7.44 -11.92 3.37
N THR A 112 -8.76 -12.05 3.58
CA THR A 112 -9.56 -11.21 4.51
C THR A 112 -10.01 -11.99 5.75
N PHE A 113 -9.16 -12.85 6.31
CA PHE A 113 -9.52 -13.67 7.46
C PHE A 113 -9.54 -12.85 8.76
N LYS A 114 -10.44 -13.20 9.69
CA LYS A 114 -10.53 -12.54 11.01
C LYS A 114 -9.27 -12.74 11.84
N ASP A 115 -8.64 -13.89 11.69
CA ASP A 115 -7.39 -14.24 12.38
C ASP A 115 -6.30 -14.48 11.34
N VAL A 116 -5.54 -13.43 11.01
CA VAL A 116 -4.28 -13.56 10.29
C VAL A 116 -3.17 -13.65 11.32
N ARG A 117 -2.74 -14.88 11.63
CA ARG A 117 -1.54 -15.12 12.44
C ARG A 117 -0.37 -15.35 11.51
N LEU A 118 0.33 -14.27 11.17
CA LEU A 118 1.65 -14.39 10.54
C LEU A 118 2.59 -15.00 11.58
N ASP A 119 3.20 -16.13 11.23
CA ASP A 119 4.24 -16.75 12.04
C ASP A 119 5.48 -15.84 12.03
N LYS A 120 5.71 -15.16 13.16
CA LYS A 120 6.82 -14.20 13.28
C LYS A 120 8.20 -14.85 13.14
N SER A 121 8.30 -16.18 13.33
CA SER A 121 9.54 -16.92 13.08
C SER A 121 9.84 -17.11 11.59
N LYS A 122 8.87 -16.78 10.73
CA LYS A 122 8.93 -16.85 9.26
C LYS A 122 8.78 -15.48 8.62
N PHE A 123 9.17 -14.40 9.30
CA PHE A 123 9.27 -13.11 8.62
C PHE A 123 10.38 -13.19 7.59
N GLU A 124 9.98 -13.19 6.33
CA GLU A 124 10.84 -13.16 5.17
C GLU A 124 11.11 -11.70 4.76
N GLY A 125 12.17 -11.48 4.00
CA GLY A 125 12.59 -10.15 3.58
C GLY A 125 13.80 -9.64 4.35
N MET A 126 14.23 -8.44 3.97
CA MET A 126 15.36 -7.76 4.60
C MET A 126 14.86 -6.81 5.70
N PRO A 127 15.39 -6.88 6.93
CA PRO A 127 15.01 -5.95 7.98
C PRO A 127 15.59 -4.54 7.73
N VAL A 128 14.88 -3.50 8.16
CA VAL A 128 15.33 -2.09 8.05
C VAL A 128 16.67 -1.84 8.74
N SER A 129 16.99 -2.63 9.78
CA SER A 129 18.29 -2.54 10.47
C SER A 129 19.49 -2.94 9.59
N GLU A 130 19.27 -3.67 8.51
CA GLU A 130 20.30 -4.05 7.53
C GLU A 130 20.42 -3.04 6.38
N MET A 131 19.60 -1.98 6.36
CA MET A 131 19.69 -0.90 5.39
C MET A 131 20.78 0.10 5.80
N ASN A 132 21.49 0.64 4.82
CA ASN A 132 22.35 1.81 5.02
C ASN A 132 21.50 3.09 5.12
N ASP A 133 22.11 4.22 5.47
CA ASP A 133 21.35 5.45 5.73
C ASP A 133 20.69 6.03 4.47
N SER A 134 21.31 5.88 3.28
CA SER A 134 20.68 6.24 2.00
C SER A 134 19.47 5.37 1.65
N GLN A 135 19.36 4.16 2.18
CA GLN A 135 18.25 3.24 1.92
C GLN A 135 17.08 3.41 2.89
N LYS A 136 17.29 4.01 4.07
CA LYS A 136 16.23 4.19 5.09
C LYS A 136 15.27 5.33 4.78
N VAL A 137 15.68 6.26 3.92
CA VAL A 137 14.86 7.38 3.47
C VAL A 137 14.93 7.39 1.95
N PRO A 138 14.04 6.65 1.27
CA PRO A 138 13.92 6.79 -0.17
C PRO A 138 13.62 8.26 -0.46
N ASP A 139 14.38 8.88 -1.36
CA ASP A 139 14.09 10.22 -1.87
C ASP A 139 12.72 10.20 -2.57
N ALA A 140 11.65 10.36 -1.80
CA ALA A 140 10.30 10.45 -2.33
C ALA A 140 10.11 11.89 -2.84
N PRO A 141 9.84 12.11 -4.15
CA PRO A 141 9.45 13.43 -4.62
C PRO A 141 8.04 13.73 -4.08
N HIS A 142 7.97 14.31 -2.88
CA HIS A 142 6.72 14.75 -2.24
C HIS A 142 5.97 15.85 -3.04
N SER A 143 6.55 16.35 -4.14
CA SER A 143 5.95 17.37 -5.00
C SER A 143 5.11 16.83 -6.17
N GLY A 144 5.23 15.55 -6.56
CA GLY A 144 4.60 15.03 -7.79
C GLY A 144 3.18 14.50 -7.65
N VAL A 145 2.75 14.16 -6.41
CA VAL A 145 1.46 13.48 -6.16
C VAL A 145 0.27 14.39 -6.48
N SER A 146 0.40 15.72 -6.38
CA SER A 146 -0.70 16.64 -6.69
C SER A 146 -0.92 16.83 -8.20
N GLU A 147 0.12 16.64 -9.02
CA GLU A 147 0.07 16.96 -10.45
C GLU A 147 -0.56 15.83 -11.28
N GLN A 148 -0.36 14.58 -10.87
CA GLN A 148 -0.88 13.41 -11.59
C GLN A 148 -2.40 13.19 -11.39
N TYR A 149 -2.97 13.66 -10.27
CA TYR A 149 -4.41 13.57 -9.98
C TYR A 149 -5.18 14.89 -10.22
N GLY A 150 -4.49 15.97 -10.60
CA GLY A 150 -5.04 17.33 -10.68
C GLY A 150 -5.66 17.76 -12.01
N ASN A 151 -5.56 16.96 -13.08
CA ASN A 151 -5.97 17.40 -14.43
C ASN A 151 -7.23 16.73 -14.98
N THR A 152 -8.27 16.57 -14.16
CA THR A 152 -9.64 16.30 -14.61
C THR A 152 -10.56 17.48 -14.30
N ARG A 153 -10.18 18.68 -14.76
CA ARG A 153 -11.18 19.74 -14.95
C ARG A 153 -11.87 19.52 -16.29
N SER A 154 -13.15 19.19 -16.18
CA SER A 154 -14.17 19.16 -17.23
C SER A 154 -13.90 20.13 -18.39
N ARG A 155 -13.92 19.60 -19.61
CA ARG A 155 -14.43 20.29 -20.80
C ARG A 155 -15.53 19.44 -21.41
#